data_AF-A0A498IPR5-F1
#
_entry.id   AF-A0A498IPR5-F1
#
_cell.length_a   1.000
_cell.length_b   1.000
_cell.length_c   1.000
_cell.angle_alpha   90.00
_cell.angle_beta   90.00
_cell.angle_gamma   90.00
#
_symmetry.space_group_name_H-M   'P 1'
#
loop_
_entity.id
_entity.type
_entity.pdbx_description
1 polymer ?
#
loop_
_entity_poly.entity_id
_entity_poly.type
_entity_poly.pdbx_seq_one_letter_code
_entity_poly.pdbx_strand_id
1 'polypeptide(L)'
;MRVIRLIAIQPSLGGKEKTELETWLPKKGLAITLEQTNWYWKAFLLEGSDRDHAVANVFGPESHCVLGVRFPTTIVFVGSFDPLQDWQKICYQGLKKNRIQAYLIEYLNSFHAFYAFPELILLEKNSLCNEILCYE
;
A
#
# COMPACT_ATOMS: atom_id res chain seq x y z
N MET A 1 21.66 6.16 12.76
CA MET A 1 20.32 6.70 12.40
C MET A 1 19.27 5.69 12.84
N ARG A 2 18.18 6.11 13.51
CA ARG A 2 17.06 5.24 13.93
C ARG A 2 15.77 5.79 13.33
N VAL A 3 15.06 4.97 12.56
CA VAL A 3 13.71 5.32 12.08
C VAL A 3 12.73 5.09 13.22
N ILE A 4 11.96 6.13 13.57
CA ILE A 4 11.01 6.08 14.70
C ILE A 4 9.60 5.67 14.27
N ARG A 5 9.20 6.05 13.06
CA ARG A 5 7.90 5.74 12.46
C ARG A 5 8.04 5.56 10.96
N LEU A 6 7.13 4.77 10.39
CA LEU A 6 6.94 4.62 8.95
C LEU A 6 5.50 5.01 8.61
N ILE A 7 5.33 5.96 7.70
CA ILE A 7 4.03 6.34 7.16
C ILE A 7 3.98 5.82 5.72
N ALA A 8 3.20 4.77 5.51
CA ALA A 8 3.02 4.12 4.22
C ALA A 8 1.68 4.56 3.61
N ILE A 9 1.75 5.49 2.65
CA ILE A 9 0.56 6.06 2.01
C ILE A 9 0.30 5.31 0.72
N GLN A 10 -0.80 4.56 0.66
CA GLN A 10 -1.18 3.74 -0.50
C GLN A 10 0.00 2.95 -1.09
N PRO A 11 0.73 2.16 -0.26
CA PRO A 11 1.96 1.53 -0.72
C PRO A 11 1.68 0.63 -1.93
N SER A 12 2.45 0.83 -3.00
CA SER A 12 2.34 0.05 -4.23
C SER A 12 2.95 -1.34 -4.01
N LEU A 13 2.10 -2.29 -3.60
CA LEU A 13 2.45 -3.68 -3.36
C LEU A 13 1.66 -4.59 -4.30
N GLY A 14 2.08 -5.85 -4.39
CA GLY A 14 1.45 -6.83 -5.24
C GLY A 14 1.81 -8.26 -4.85
N GLY A 15 1.33 -9.18 -5.66
CA GLY A 15 1.68 -10.59 -5.61
C GLY A 15 1.21 -11.26 -6.90
N LYS A 16 1.61 -12.51 -7.13
CA LYS A 16 1.28 -13.20 -8.37
C LYS A 16 -0.23 -13.40 -8.53
N GLU A 17 -0.88 -13.83 -7.46
CA GLU A 17 -2.33 -14.03 -7.43
C GLU A 17 -3.09 -12.72 -7.67
N LYS A 18 -4.34 -12.84 -8.14
CA LYS A 18 -5.25 -11.68 -8.20
C LYS A 18 -6.12 -11.72 -6.96
N THR A 19 -6.20 -10.59 -6.29
CA THR A 19 -7.10 -10.39 -5.16
C THR A 19 -8.55 -10.19 -5.65
N GLU A 20 -9.50 -10.29 -4.72
CA GLU A 20 -10.93 -10.13 -5.02
C GLU A 20 -11.22 -8.74 -5.58
N LEU A 21 -10.64 -7.68 -4.99
CA LEU A 21 -10.88 -6.32 -5.44
C LEU A 21 -10.13 -5.97 -6.72
N GLU A 22 -8.97 -6.57 -7.00
CA GLU A 22 -8.35 -6.51 -8.33
C GLU A 22 -9.27 -7.13 -9.41
N THR A 23 -10.14 -8.07 -9.03
CA THR A 23 -11.09 -8.74 -9.92
C THR A 23 -12.45 -8.04 -10.02
N TRP A 24 -12.87 -7.31 -8.97
CA TRP A 24 -14.16 -6.61 -8.93
C TRP A 24 -14.10 -5.12 -9.32
N LEU A 25 -12.99 -4.43 -9.07
CA LEU A 25 -12.75 -3.05 -9.53
C LEU A 25 -12.25 -2.87 -10.98
N PRO A 26 -12.13 -3.88 -11.89
CA PRO A 26 -11.42 -3.66 -13.13
C PRO A 26 -12.35 -2.97 -14.13
N LYS A 27 -12.00 -1.70 -14.42
CA LYS A 27 -11.73 -1.24 -15.81
C LYS A 27 -11.31 0.23 -15.89
N LYS A 28 -11.55 1.04 -14.85
CA LYS A 28 -11.08 2.44 -14.79
C LYS A 28 -10.79 2.84 -13.34
N GLY A 29 -9.69 2.35 -12.79
CA GLY A 29 -9.12 3.05 -11.64
C GLY A 29 -8.80 4.48 -12.07
N LEU A 30 -9.14 5.46 -11.23
CA LEU A 30 -9.07 6.88 -11.61
C LEU A 30 -7.63 7.36 -11.88
N ALA A 31 -6.65 6.80 -11.17
CA ALA A 31 -5.22 7.11 -11.35
C ALA A 31 -4.41 5.96 -11.96
N ILE A 32 -4.63 4.72 -11.51
CA ILE A 32 -3.89 3.54 -11.97
C ILE A 32 -4.85 2.41 -12.34
N THR A 33 -4.45 1.58 -13.30
CA THR A 33 -5.13 0.34 -13.67
C THR A 33 -4.28 -0.88 -13.33
N LEU A 34 -4.92 -2.05 -13.25
CA LEU A 34 -4.19 -3.31 -13.03
C LEU A 34 -3.18 -3.61 -14.15
N GLU A 35 -3.51 -3.22 -15.40
CA GLU A 35 -2.59 -3.37 -16.54
C GLU A 35 -1.35 -2.50 -16.36
N GLN A 36 -1.52 -1.24 -15.97
CA GLN A 36 -0.40 -0.34 -15.67
C GLN A 36 0.45 -0.88 -14.52
N THR A 37 -0.17 -1.34 -13.42
CA THR A 37 0.57 -1.93 -12.29
C THR A 37 1.36 -3.17 -12.72
N ASN A 38 0.78 -4.04 -13.55
CA ASN A 38 1.49 -5.20 -14.08
C ASN A 38 2.68 -4.80 -14.96
N TRP A 39 2.52 -3.76 -15.77
CA TRP A 39 3.62 -3.21 -16.57
C TRP A 39 4.72 -2.60 -15.70
N TYR A 40 4.35 -1.82 -14.66
CA TYR A 40 5.32 -1.26 -13.71
C TYR A 40 6.14 -2.34 -13.01
N TRP A 41 5.49 -3.41 -12.54
CA TRP A 41 6.21 -4.53 -11.94
C TRP A 41 7.13 -5.23 -12.92
N LYS A 42 6.68 -5.48 -14.16
CA LYS A 42 7.52 -6.08 -15.20
C LYS A 42 8.74 -5.20 -15.53
N ALA A 43 8.59 -3.88 -15.50
CA ALA A 43 9.68 -2.94 -15.77
C ALA A 43 10.65 -2.77 -14.58
N PHE A 44 10.16 -2.91 -13.35
CA PHE A 44 10.95 -2.72 -12.14
C PHE A 44 11.69 -3.98 -11.68
N LEU A 45 11.08 -5.15 -11.88
CA LEU A 45 11.65 -6.43 -11.44
C LEU A 45 12.74 -6.92 -12.40
N LEU A 46 13.65 -7.73 -11.87
CA LEU A 46 14.67 -8.40 -12.68
C LEU A 46 14.01 -9.34 -13.70
N GLU A 47 14.68 -9.54 -14.83
CA GLU A 47 14.20 -10.46 -15.85
C GLU A 47 14.07 -11.88 -15.27
N GLY A 48 12.92 -12.51 -15.52
CA GLY A 48 12.57 -13.83 -14.98
C GLY A 48 11.91 -13.81 -13.60
N SER A 49 11.89 -12.67 -12.90
CA SER A 49 11.12 -12.52 -11.65
C SER A 49 9.64 -12.30 -11.93
N ASP A 50 8.79 -12.75 -11.00
CA ASP A 50 7.36 -12.47 -11.00
C ASP A 50 6.95 -11.60 -9.78
N ARG A 51 5.65 -11.31 -9.65
CA ARG A 51 5.13 -10.41 -8.61
C ARG A 51 5.24 -10.97 -7.20
N ASP A 52 5.59 -12.25 -6.99
CA ASP A 52 5.87 -12.78 -5.64
C ASP A 52 7.29 -12.44 -5.14
N HIS A 53 8.12 -11.82 -6.00
CA HIS A 53 9.41 -11.29 -5.59
C HIS A 53 9.27 -10.38 -4.36
N ALA A 54 10.18 -10.51 -3.39
CA ALA A 54 10.07 -9.91 -2.06
C ALA A 54 9.91 -8.37 -2.03
N VAL A 55 10.32 -7.68 -3.10
CA VAL A 55 10.14 -6.22 -3.24
C VAL A 55 8.71 -5.81 -3.59
N ALA A 56 7.95 -6.70 -4.25
CA ALA A 56 6.56 -6.49 -4.61
C ALA A 56 5.62 -7.09 -3.57
N ASN A 57 5.93 -8.31 -3.12
CA ASN A 57 5.16 -9.07 -2.15
C ASN A 57 5.93 -9.22 -0.82
N VAL A 58 5.97 -8.13 -0.03
CA VAL A 58 6.81 -8.01 1.17
C VAL A 58 6.50 -9.01 2.30
N PHE A 59 5.37 -9.72 2.23
CA PHE A 59 5.02 -10.83 3.14
C PHE A 59 4.64 -12.12 2.40
N GLY A 60 5.00 -12.21 1.13
CA GLY A 60 4.70 -13.34 0.26
C GLY A 60 5.67 -14.52 0.38
N PRO A 61 5.55 -15.52 -0.50
CA PRO A 61 6.34 -16.75 -0.46
C PRO A 61 7.86 -16.53 -0.55
N GLU A 62 8.31 -15.59 -1.37
CA GLU A 62 9.74 -15.25 -1.51
C GLU A 62 10.21 -14.23 -0.47
N SER A 63 9.32 -13.79 0.42
CA SER A 63 9.69 -12.85 1.46
C SER A 63 10.52 -13.54 2.53
N HIS A 64 11.74 -13.06 2.71
CA HIS A 64 12.59 -13.38 3.85
C HIS A 64 12.41 -12.36 4.98
N CYS A 65 11.22 -11.77 5.14
CA CYS A 65 10.98 -10.66 6.06
C CYS A 65 11.47 -10.95 7.49
N VAL A 66 12.64 -10.44 7.85
CA VAL A 66 13.14 -10.45 9.23
C VAL A 66 12.76 -9.12 9.86
N LEU A 67 11.48 -8.98 10.20
CA LEU A 67 11.02 -7.84 10.99
C LEU A 67 11.43 -8.06 12.44
N GLY A 68 12.45 -7.33 12.89
CA GLY A 68 12.91 -7.35 14.27
C GLY A 68 12.13 -6.41 15.18
N VAL A 69 12.36 -6.53 16.50
CA VAL A 69 11.80 -5.67 17.56
C VAL A 69 12.10 -4.17 17.35
N ARG A 70 13.03 -3.84 16.45
CA ARG A 70 13.42 -2.46 16.11
C ARG A 70 12.72 -1.89 14.86
N PHE A 71 11.81 -2.63 14.22
CA PHE A 71 11.05 -2.08 13.10
C PHE A 71 10.14 -0.94 13.61
N PRO A 72 10.08 0.20 12.91
CA PRO A 72 9.32 1.36 13.37
C PRO A 72 7.82 1.09 13.43
N THR A 73 7.14 1.77 14.35
CA THR A 73 5.68 1.83 14.34
C THR A 73 5.20 2.32 12.98
N THR A 74 4.27 1.60 12.37
CA THR A 74 3.86 1.83 10.99
C THR A 74 2.40 2.26 10.89
N ILE A 75 2.10 3.24 10.05
CA ILE A 75 0.74 3.60 9.69
C ILE A 75 0.57 3.30 8.21
N VAL A 76 -0.47 2.55 7.86
CA VAL A 76 -0.80 2.21 6.48
C VAL A 76 -2.09 2.95 6.11
N PHE A 77 -2.03 3.83 5.13
CA PHE A 77 -3.19 4.51 4.57
C PHE A 77 -3.65 3.81 3.29
N VAL A 78 -4.96 3.59 3.17
CA VAL A 78 -5.60 2.84 2.08
C VAL A 78 -6.77 3.64 1.52
N GLY A 79 -6.91 3.68 0.20
CA GLY A 79 -8.10 4.25 -0.46
C GLY A 79 -9.09 3.16 -0.84
N SER A 80 -10.39 3.34 -0.58
CA SER A 80 -11.40 2.32 -0.92
C SER A 80 -11.65 2.14 -2.41
N PHE A 81 -11.20 3.08 -3.26
CA PHE A 81 -11.20 2.96 -4.72
C PHE A 81 -9.79 2.71 -5.29
N ASP A 82 -8.83 2.35 -4.44
CA ASP A 82 -7.50 1.93 -4.87
C ASP A 82 -7.55 0.46 -5.35
N PRO A 83 -7.12 0.16 -6.59
CA PRO A 83 -7.02 -1.21 -7.08
C PRO A 83 -6.07 -2.10 -6.26
N LEU A 84 -5.13 -1.51 -5.53
CA LEU A 84 -4.12 -2.22 -4.73
C LEU A 84 -4.50 -2.36 -3.26
N GLN A 85 -5.70 -1.96 -2.86
CA GLN A 85 -6.10 -1.90 -1.46
C GLN A 85 -6.00 -3.26 -0.73
N ASP A 86 -6.25 -4.37 -1.43
CA ASP A 86 -6.12 -5.70 -0.84
C ASP A 86 -4.66 -6.00 -0.49
N TRP A 87 -3.73 -5.68 -1.37
CA TRP A 87 -2.29 -5.81 -1.10
C TRP A 87 -1.81 -4.91 0.03
N GLN A 88 -2.37 -3.70 0.14
CA GLN A 88 -2.07 -2.78 1.25
C GLN A 88 -2.60 -3.33 2.59
N LYS A 89 -3.81 -3.90 2.60
CA LYS A 89 -4.39 -4.57 3.77
C LYS A 89 -3.62 -5.82 4.15
N ILE A 90 -3.20 -6.64 3.18
CA ILE A 90 -2.33 -7.79 3.40
C ILE A 90 -1.00 -7.36 4.06
N CYS A 91 -0.41 -6.25 3.62
CA CYS A 91 0.78 -5.67 4.24
C CYS A 91 0.55 -5.29 5.71
N TYR A 92 -0.54 -4.57 6.00
CA TYR A 92 -0.94 -4.25 7.38
C TYR A 92 -1.08 -5.51 8.24
N GLN A 93 -1.74 -6.56 7.73
CA GLN A 93 -1.88 -7.83 8.44
C GLN A 93 -0.53 -8.52 8.67
N GLY A 94 0.38 -8.47 7.68
CA GLY A 94 1.75 -8.97 7.80
C GLY A 94 2.53 -8.28 8.92
N LEU A 95 2.44 -6.96 9.03
CA LEU A 95 3.05 -6.19 10.12
C LEU A 95 2.51 -6.63 11.48
N LYS A 96 1.19 -6.76 11.62
CA LYS A 96 0.53 -7.20 12.86
C LYS A 96 0.94 -8.63 13.25
N LYS A 97 0.98 -9.57 12.30
CA LYS A 97 1.41 -10.96 12.52
C LYS A 97 2.86 -11.04 13.02
N ASN A 98 3.71 -10.12 12.57
CA ASN A 98 5.09 -10.00 13.02
C ASN A 98 5.27 -9.15 14.28
N ARG A 99 4.19 -8.88 15.03
CA ARG A 99 4.19 -8.11 16.28
C ARG A 99 4.71 -6.67 16.14
N ILE A 100 4.66 -6.12 14.93
CA ILE A 100 4.95 -4.70 14.70
C ILE A 100 3.71 -3.88 15.10
N GLN A 101 3.95 -2.77 15.81
CA GLN A 101 2.88 -1.81 16.08
C GLN A 101 2.47 -1.17 14.76
N ALA A 102 1.26 -1.49 14.30
CA ALA A 102 0.73 -1.00 13.03
C ALA A 102 -0.69 -0.44 13.21
N TYR A 103 -1.01 0.59 12.43
CA TYR A 103 -2.32 1.21 12.30
C TYR A 103 -2.76 1.19 10.84
N LEU A 104 -4.06 1.00 10.61
CA LEU A 104 -4.68 1.04 9.28
C LEU A 104 -5.69 2.20 9.26
N ILE A 105 -5.58 3.07 8.26
CA ILE A 105 -6.49 4.20 8.05
C ILE A 105 -7.06 4.06 6.64
N GLU A 106 -8.39 4.04 6.53
CA GLU A 106 -9.10 3.85 5.26
C GLU A 106 -9.85 5.13 4.87
N TYR A 107 -9.57 5.63 3.66
CA TYR A 107 -10.29 6.74 3.06
C TYR A 107 -11.36 6.22 2.10
N LEU A 108 -12.61 6.34 2.52
CA LEU A 108 -13.76 5.73 1.84
C LEU A 108 -14.02 6.24 0.42
N ASN A 109 -13.59 7.47 0.09
CA ASN A 109 -13.83 8.10 -1.21
C ASN A 109 -12.55 8.38 -2.00
N SER A 110 -11.45 7.75 -1.62
CA SER A 110 -10.14 8.00 -2.21
C SER A 110 -9.71 6.91 -3.17
N PHE A 111 -9.20 7.33 -4.33
CA PHE A 111 -8.50 6.49 -5.30
C PHE A 111 -6.98 6.55 -5.06
N HIS A 112 -6.22 5.72 -5.76
CA HIS A 112 -4.76 5.73 -5.65
C HIS A 112 -4.17 7.11 -5.99
N ALA A 113 -3.22 7.60 -5.20
CA ALA A 113 -2.57 8.90 -5.35
C ALA A 113 -3.51 10.13 -5.28
N PHE A 114 -4.68 10.03 -4.65
CA PHE A 114 -5.62 11.16 -4.49
C PHE A 114 -4.97 12.41 -3.86
N TYR A 115 -3.98 12.22 -2.98
CA TYR A 115 -3.23 13.28 -2.31
C TYR A 115 -2.30 14.09 -3.24
N ALA A 116 -2.17 13.70 -4.51
CA ALA A 116 -1.50 14.50 -5.53
C ALA A 116 -2.41 15.60 -6.12
N PHE A 117 -3.70 15.64 -5.74
CA PHE A 117 -4.71 16.55 -6.27
C PHE A 117 -5.26 17.45 -5.15
N PRO A 118 -4.69 18.66 -4.93
CA PRO A 118 -5.09 19.55 -3.85
C PRO A 118 -6.59 19.87 -3.80
N GLU A 119 -7.26 19.90 -4.95
CA GLU A 119 -8.69 20.18 -5.08
C GLU A 119 -9.58 19.11 -4.44
N LEU A 120 -9.08 17.86 -4.38
CA LEU A 120 -9.79 16.72 -3.78
C LEU A 120 -9.52 16.63 -2.27
N ILE A 121 -8.34 17.06 -1.84
CA ILE A 121 -7.94 17.12 -0.42
C ILE A 121 -8.82 18.09 0.38
N LEU A 122 -9.35 19.14 -0.25
CA LEU A 122 -10.24 20.11 0.40
C LEU A 122 -11.67 19.59 0.61
N LEU A 123 -12.08 18.53 -0.10
CA LEU A 123 -13.43 17.95 -0.02
C LEU A 123 -13.54 16.88 1.07
N GLU A 124 -12.47 16.13 1.34
CA GLU A 124 -12.38 15.29 2.52
C GLU A 124 -12.05 16.17 3.73
N LYS A 125 -13.00 16.34 4.66
CA LYS A 125 -12.89 17.23 5.85
C LYS A 125 -11.65 16.95 6.74
N ASN A 126 -10.95 15.84 6.52
CA ASN A 126 -9.67 15.50 7.11
C ASN A 126 -8.64 15.35 6.00
N SER A 127 -7.82 16.38 5.75
CA SER A 127 -6.70 16.21 4.82
C SER A 127 -5.72 15.19 5.38
N LEU A 128 -5.23 14.28 4.53
CA LEU A 128 -4.14 13.34 4.84
C LEU A 128 -2.95 14.04 5.53
N CYS A 129 -2.64 15.27 5.10
CA CYS A 129 -1.59 16.09 5.70
C CYS A 129 -1.88 16.41 7.18
N ASN A 130 -3.11 16.76 7.55
CA ASN A 130 -3.48 17.03 8.94
C ASN A 130 -3.44 15.76 9.79
N GLU A 131 -3.84 14.62 9.25
CA GLU A 131 -3.76 13.34 9.97
C GLU A 131 -2.30 12.92 10.19
N ILE A 132 -1.41 13.12 9.20
CA ILE A 132 0.03 12.88 9.37
C ILE A 132 0.61 13.71 10.52
N LEU A 133 0.23 15.00 10.61
CA LEU A 133 0.66 15.89 11.70
C LEU A 133 0.18 15.43 13.10
N CYS A 134 -0.94 14.70 13.20
CA CYS A 134 -1.38 14.10 14.46
C CYS A 134 -0.49 12.94 14.94
N TYR A 135 0.42 12.45 14.08
CA TYR A 135 1.32 11.33 14.37
C TYR A 135 2.80 11.73 14.46
N GLU A 136 3.13 13.01 14.25
CA GLU A 136 4.44 13.62 14.56
C GLU A 136 4.61 13.82 16.08
#